data_AF-A0A661QX06-F1
#
_entry.id   AF-A0A661QX06-F1
#
_cell.length_a   1.000
_cell.length_b   1.000
_cell.length_c   1.000
_cell.angle_alpha   90.00
_cell.angle_beta   90.00
_cell.angle_gamma   90.00
#
_symmetry.space_group_name_H-M   'P 1'
#
loop_
_entity.id
_entity.type
_entity.pdbx_description
1 polymer ?
#
loop_
_entity_poly.entity_id
_entity_poly.type
_entity_poly.pdbx_seq_one_letter_code
_entity_poly.pdbx_strand_id
1 'polypeptide(L)'
;AIDKANEVFAAPLKEKADIVVSVVKFPQDIDLYQAQKGIDNAKLALKKNGIMILVAKCRDGIGGKAFADLLGSCETPKAALDKIEQGYVLGYHKAAKMAEIGLWAQMWGVTDVAPDVISKLFITPFSDLQTAVDKALEEKGRNASVLFLMDGGLTVPLVRKAST
;
A
#
# COMPACT_ATOMS: atom_id res chain seq x y z
N ALA A 1 15.31 20.47 11.32
CA ALA A 1 14.05 20.21 10.59
C ALA A 1 13.74 18.71 10.51
N ILE A 2 14.67 17.88 10.03
CA ILE A 2 14.49 16.42 9.91
C ILE A 2 14.20 15.76 11.27
N ASP A 3 14.97 16.08 12.33
CA ASP A 3 14.75 15.48 13.66
C ASP A 3 13.35 15.79 14.20
N LYS A 4 12.89 17.02 13.98
CA LYS A 4 11.55 17.44 14.40
C LYS A 4 10.45 16.73 13.61
N ALA A 5 10.67 16.45 12.32
CA ALA A 5 9.74 15.64 11.55
C ALA A 5 9.71 14.19 12.05
N ASN A 6 10.86 13.61 12.41
CA ASN A 6 10.92 12.26 12.98
C ASN A 6 10.17 12.17 14.32
N GLU A 7 10.26 13.18 15.18
CA GLU A 7 9.49 13.20 16.45
C GLU A 7 7.97 13.14 16.25
N VAL A 8 7.47 13.69 15.15
CA VAL A 8 6.02 13.83 14.91
C VAL A 8 5.47 12.71 14.02
N PHE A 9 6.21 12.34 12.97
CA PHE A 9 5.70 11.46 11.92
C PHE A 9 6.26 10.04 11.99
N ALA A 10 7.41 9.84 12.64
CA ALA A 10 8.01 8.51 12.69
C ALA A 10 7.45 7.67 13.83
N ALA A 11 6.97 6.46 13.51
CA ALA A 11 6.49 5.50 14.49
C ALA A 11 7.50 4.35 14.65
N PRO A 12 8.19 4.23 15.81
CA PRO A 12 9.14 3.16 16.02
C PRO A 12 8.45 1.80 16.12
N LEU A 13 8.99 0.81 15.42
CA LEU A 13 8.57 -0.58 15.46
C LEU A 13 9.73 -1.47 15.94
N LYS A 14 9.41 -2.50 16.74
CA LYS A 14 10.37 -3.53 17.13
C LYS A 14 10.71 -4.45 15.95
N GLU A 15 9.69 -4.83 15.20
CA GLU A 15 9.80 -5.68 14.03
C GLU A 15 8.69 -5.36 13.03
N LYS A 16 8.84 -5.91 11.82
CA LYS A 16 7.82 -5.85 10.78
C LYS A 16 6.70 -6.85 11.05
N ALA A 17 5.52 -6.63 10.48
CA ALA A 17 4.35 -7.51 10.60
C ALA A 17 4.11 -8.34 9.33
N ASP A 18 3.41 -9.46 9.49
CA ASP A 18 3.00 -10.35 8.39
C ASP A 18 1.83 -9.74 7.58
N ILE A 19 0.95 -9.03 8.29
CA ILE A 19 -0.20 -8.29 7.74
C ILE A 19 -0.12 -6.85 8.25
N VAL A 20 -0.26 -5.88 7.35
CA VAL A 20 -0.33 -4.46 7.72
C VAL A 20 -1.60 -3.85 7.15
N VAL A 21 -2.44 -3.29 8.02
CA VAL A 21 -3.63 -2.51 7.64
C VAL A 21 -3.25 -1.04 7.65
N SER A 22 -3.28 -0.39 6.49
CA SER A 22 -2.98 1.03 6.33
C SER A 22 -4.26 1.82 6.14
N VAL A 23 -4.62 2.63 7.15
CA VAL A 23 -5.80 3.50 7.10
C VAL A 23 -5.39 4.87 6.61
N VAL A 24 -5.96 5.31 5.49
CA VAL A 24 -5.74 6.65 4.93
C VAL A 24 -7.04 7.44 5.04
N LYS A 25 -6.95 8.65 5.59
CA LYS A 25 -8.09 9.51 5.89
C LYS A 25 -8.13 10.72 4.96
N PHE A 26 -9.29 11.36 4.88
CA PHE A 26 -9.46 12.62 4.17
C PHE A 26 -8.49 13.69 4.69
N PRO A 27 -7.86 14.50 3.81
CA PRO A 27 -8.04 14.56 2.35
C PRO A 27 -7.13 13.63 1.53
N GLN A 28 -6.31 12.81 2.15
CA GLN A 28 -5.32 11.97 1.45
C GLN A 28 -5.92 10.72 0.81
N ASP A 29 -7.16 10.39 1.16
CA ASP A 29 -7.95 9.30 0.59
C ASP A 29 -8.91 9.76 -0.52
N ILE A 30 -8.69 10.95 -1.10
CA ILE A 30 -9.58 11.50 -2.13
C ILE A 30 -9.66 10.58 -3.36
N ASP A 31 -8.52 10.03 -3.78
CA ASP A 31 -8.36 9.07 -4.86
C ASP A 31 -7.26 8.05 -4.52
N LEU A 32 -7.18 6.96 -5.29
CA LEU A 32 -6.18 5.90 -5.09
C LEU A 32 -4.75 6.43 -5.29
N TYR A 33 -4.55 7.36 -6.22
CA TYR A 33 -3.25 7.95 -6.53
C TYR A 33 -2.64 8.68 -5.33
N GLN A 34 -3.45 9.36 -4.52
CA GLN A 34 -3.02 9.96 -3.24
C GLN A 34 -2.92 8.91 -2.14
N ALA A 35 -3.90 8.01 -2.03
CA ALA A 35 -3.93 6.97 -1.00
C ALA A 35 -2.73 6.00 -1.09
N GLN A 36 -2.12 5.87 -2.28
CA GLN A 36 -0.87 5.12 -2.50
C GLN A 36 0.26 5.52 -1.55
N LYS A 37 0.29 6.75 -1.02
CA LYS A 37 1.27 7.14 0.01
C LYS A 37 1.14 6.28 1.27
N GLY A 38 -0.08 5.92 1.63
CA GLY A 38 -0.35 5.01 2.74
C GLY A 38 0.17 3.60 2.51
N ILE A 39 0.12 3.12 1.26
CA ILE A 39 0.75 1.85 0.85
C ILE A 39 2.28 1.97 0.97
N ASP A 40 2.86 3.06 0.46
CA ASP A 40 4.31 3.29 0.46
C ASP A 40 4.91 3.36 1.87
N ASN A 41 4.22 4.03 2.80
CA ASN A 41 4.63 4.06 4.20
C ASN A 41 4.48 2.69 4.87
N ALA A 42 3.35 2.03 4.63
CA ALA A 42 3.04 0.76 5.27
C ALA A 42 3.98 -0.37 4.82
N LYS A 43 4.57 -0.29 3.62
CA LYS A 43 5.63 -1.22 3.16
C LYS A 43 6.84 -1.29 4.10
N LEU A 44 7.13 -0.19 4.81
CA LEU A 44 8.23 -0.12 5.78
C LEU A 44 7.98 -1.02 6.99
N ALA A 45 6.71 -1.26 7.31
CA ALA A 45 6.28 -2.15 8.38
C ALA A 45 5.98 -3.58 7.93
N LEU A 46 5.99 -3.88 6.62
CA LEU A 46 5.55 -5.17 6.08
C LEU A 46 6.72 -6.13 5.84
N LYS A 47 6.60 -7.37 6.32
CA LYS A 47 7.53 -8.48 6.03
C LYS A 47 7.45 -8.91 4.56
N LYS A 48 8.52 -9.55 4.07
CA LYS A 48 8.50 -10.20 2.74
C LYS A 48 7.39 -11.26 2.69
N ASN A 49 6.72 -11.40 1.55
CA ASN A 49 5.54 -12.24 1.33
C ASN A 49 4.32 -11.85 2.19
N GLY A 50 4.31 -10.64 2.78
CA GLY A 50 3.21 -10.15 3.59
C GLY A 50 1.98 -9.71 2.79
N ILE A 51 0.91 -9.36 3.51
CA ILE A 51 -0.31 -8.77 2.94
C ILE A 51 -0.47 -7.33 3.43
N MET A 52 -0.53 -6.39 2.50
CA MET A 52 -0.89 -5.00 2.74
C MET A 52 -2.40 -4.83 2.52
N ILE A 53 -3.13 -4.30 3.49
CA ILE A 53 -4.55 -3.97 3.36
C ILE A 53 -4.70 -2.45 3.41
N LEU A 54 -4.99 -1.82 2.28
CA LEU A 54 -5.34 -0.39 2.23
C LEU A 54 -6.80 -0.19 2.62
N VAL A 55 -7.06 0.73 3.55
CA VAL A 55 -8.40 1.23 3.87
C VAL A 55 -8.43 2.71 3.53
N ALA A 56 -9.12 3.07 2.45
CA ALA A 56 -9.16 4.43 1.93
C ALA A 56 -10.44 4.63 1.12
N LYS A 57 -11.16 5.73 1.30
CA LYS A 57 -12.45 5.91 0.61
C LYS A 57 -12.30 5.98 -0.92
N CYS A 58 -11.33 6.74 -1.43
CA CYS A 58 -11.07 6.92 -2.86
C CYS A 58 -12.32 7.38 -3.63
N ARG A 59 -13.04 8.38 -3.09
CA ARG A 59 -14.34 8.84 -3.59
C ARG A 59 -14.30 9.42 -5.01
N ASP A 60 -13.14 9.90 -5.47
CA ASP A 60 -12.93 10.39 -6.83
C ASP A 60 -12.33 9.30 -7.75
N GLY A 61 -12.34 8.04 -7.30
CA GLY A 61 -11.85 6.89 -8.05
C GLY A 61 -10.33 6.74 -7.97
N ILE A 62 -9.69 6.43 -9.09
CA ILE A 62 -8.26 6.11 -9.12
C ILE A 62 -7.39 7.38 -9.00
N GLY A 63 -7.77 8.47 -9.67
CA GLY A 63 -6.90 9.64 -9.84
C GLY A 63 -5.66 9.34 -10.70
N GLY A 64 -4.91 10.37 -11.08
CA GLY A 64 -3.63 10.22 -11.80
C GLY A 64 -3.70 9.33 -13.06
N LYS A 65 -4.22 9.86 -14.17
CA LYS A 65 -4.43 9.11 -15.42
C LYS A 65 -3.21 8.27 -15.87
N ALA A 66 -2.01 8.84 -15.90
CA ALA A 66 -0.80 8.13 -16.33
C ALA A 66 -0.44 6.94 -15.41
N PHE A 67 -0.77 7.03 -14.11
CA PHE A 67 -0.59 5.95 -13.16
C PHE A 67 -1.59 4.81 -13.42
N ALA A 68 -2.86 5.15 -13.63
CA ALA A 68 -3.91 4.18 -13.92
C ALA A 68 -3.68 3.48 -15.27
N ASP A 69 -3.37 4.25 -16.32
CA ASP A 69 -3.12 3.73 -17.66
C ASP A 69 -1.91 2.79 -17.69
N LEU A 70 -0.82 3.13 -16.98
CA LEU A 70 0.36 2.29 -16.94
C LEU A 70 0.07 0.96 -16.27
N LEU A 71 -0.41 0.98 -15.01
CA LEU A 71 -0.65 -0.25 -14.25
C LEU A 71 -1.71 -1.11 -14.94
N GLY A 72 -2.82 -0.50 -15.37
CA GLY A 72 -3.91 -1.21 -16.05
C GLY A 72 -3.56 -1.73 -17.45
N SER A 73 -2.43 -1.32 -18.03
CA SER A 73 -1.93 -1.85 -19.31
C SER A 73 -0.99 -3.04 -19.17
N CYS A 74 -0.73 -3.49 -17.94
CA CYS A 74 0.25 -4.52 -17.64
C CYS A 74 -0.40 -5.68 -16.89
N GLU A 75 -0.12 -6.91 -17.32
CA GLU A 75 -0.63 -8.13 -16.66
C GLU A 75 0.06 -8.42 -15.32
N THR A 76 1.30 -7.92 -15.14
CA THR A 76 2.08 -8.17 -13.93
C THR A 76 2.82 -6.94 -13.44
N PRO A 77 3.14 -6.86 -12.14
CA PRO A 77 4.00 -5.80 -11.61
C PRO A 77 5.37 -5.74 -12.29
N LYS A 78 5.96 -6.89 -12.66
CA LYS A 78 7.24 -6.93 -13.39
C LYS A 78 7.12 -6.28 -14.77
N ALA A 79 6.06 -6.57 -15.52
CA ALA A 79 5.82 -5.93 -16.81
C ALA A 79 5.62 -4.42 -16.69
N ALA A 80 4.98 -3.94 -15.61
CA ALA A 80 4.86 -2.51 -15.36
C ALA A 80 6.23 -1.84 -15.13
N LEU A 81 7.12 -2.48 -14.36
CA LEU A 81 8.48 -1.99 -14.15
C LEU A 81 9.31 -1.98 -15.45
N ASP A 82 9.25 -3.05 -16.24
CA ASP A 82 9.95 -3.14 -17.53
C ASP A 82 9.49 -2.03 -18.49
N LYS A 83 8.20 -1.70 -18.48
CA LYS A 83 7.65 -0.60 -19.28
C LYS A 83 8.09 0.78 -18.79
N ILE A 84 8.27 0.96 -17.48
CA ILE A 84 8.81 2.21 -16.91
C ILE A 84 10.29 2.40 -17.32
N GLU A 85 11.08 1.32 -17.33
CA GLU A 85 12.49 1.36 -17.73
C GLU A 85 12.68 1.77 -19.20
N GLN A 86 11.69 1.49 -20.06
CA GLN A 86 11.70 1.90 -21.47
C GLN A 86 11.39 3.38 -21.70
N GLY A 87 10.81 4.08 -20.70
CA GLY A 87 10.49 5.50 -20.83
C GLY A 87 9.68 6.03 -19.66
N TYR A 88 10.18 7.10 -19.03
CA TYR A 88 9.52 7.73 -17.89
C TYR A 88 8.48 8.76 -18.32
N VAL A 89 7.30 8.70 -17.71
CA VAL A 89 6.25 9.72 -17.75
C VAL A 89 5.91 10.17 -16.34
N LEU A 90 5.58 11.45 -16.15
CA LEU A 90 5.15 11.93 -14.84
C LEU A 90 3.95 11.13 -14.31
N GLY A 91 4.08 10.59 -13.10
CA GLY A 91 3.13 9.65 -12.49
C GLY A 91 3.64 8.21 -12.43
N TYR A 92 4.58 7.84 -13.29
CA TYR A 92 5.18 6.50 -13.29
C TYR A 92 5.95 6.19 -12.02
N HIS A 93 6.49 7.20 -11.33
CA HIS A 93 7.16 7.00 -10.04
C HIS A 93 6.23 6.41 -8.96
N LYS A 94 4.91 6.67 -9.01
CA LYS A 94 3.94 6.04 -8.10
C LYS A 94 3.60 4.62 -8.52
N ALA A 95 3.46 4.41 -9.83
CA ALA A 95 3.22 3.10 -10.41
C ALA A 95 4.41 2.15 -10.12
N ALA A 96 5.63 2.65 -10.26
CA ALA A 96 6.87 1.93 -9.92
C ALA A 96 6.84 1.43 -8.47
N LYS A 97 6.53 2.31 -7.51
CA LYS A 97 6.45 1.93 -6.09
C LYS A 97 5.41 0.85 -5.81
N MET A 98 4.25 0.92 -6.45
CA MET A 98 3.23 -0.13 -6.32
C MET A 98 3.67 -1.43 -6.96
N ALA A 99 4.22 -1.37 -8.16
CA ALA A 99 4.70 -2.53 -8.88
C ALA A 99 5.86 -3.22 -8.13
N GLU A 100 6.79 -2.46 -7.56
CA GLU A 100 7.86 -2.97 -6.69
C GLU A 100 7.31 -3.76 -5.50
N ILE A 101 6.26 -3.26 -4.82
CA ILE A 101 5.62 -3.96 -3.70
C ILE A 101 4.96 -5.25 -4.21
N GLY A 102 4.27 -5.19 -5.34
CA GLY A 102 3.62 -6.33 -5.98
C GLY A 102 4.57 -7.48 -6.36
N LEU A 103 5.90 -7.24 -6.42
CA LEU A 103 6.88 -8.31 -6.66
C LEU A 103 7.13 -9.21 -5.43
N TRP A 104 6.82 -8.74 -4.22
CA TRP A 104 7.17 -9.44 -2.98
C TRP A 104 6.07 -9.47 -1.92
N ALA A 105 4.97 -8.76 -2.12
CA ALA A 105 3.83 -8.74 -1.22
C ALA A 105 2.52 -8.65 -2.00
N GLN A 106 1.44 -9.05 -1.34
CA GLN A 106 0.09 -8.82 -1.85
C GLN A 106 -0.42 -7.46 -1.41
N MET A 107 -1.22 -6.82 -2.26
CA MET A 107 -1.93 -5.58 -1.94
C MET A 107 -3.43 -5.82 -2.04
N TRP A 108 -4.14 -5.58 -0.96
CA TRP A 108 -5.58 -5.70 -0.84
C TRP A 108 -6.17 -4.32 -0.55
N GLY A 109 -7.42 -4.09 -0.90
CA GLY A 109 -8.04 -2.77 -0.80
C GLY A 109 -9.50 -2.83 -0.34
N VAL A 110 -9.83 -2.00 0.64
CA VAL A 110 -11.19 -1.66 1.06
C VAL A 110 -11.42 -0.19 0.67
N THR A 111 -12.05 0.02 -0.48
CA THR A 111 -12.22 1.34 -1.12
C THR A 111 -13.55 1.43 -1.87
N ASP A 112 -14.00 2.64 -2.23
CA ASP A 112 -15.17 2.84 -3.10
C ASP A 112 -14.83 2.68 -4.60
N VAL A 113 -13.58 2.37 -4.98
CA VAL A 113 -13.20 2.07 -6.36
C VAL A 113 -13.82 0.72 -6.78
N ALA A 114 -14.43 0.67 -7.95
CA ALA A 114 -15.08 -0.54 -8.46
C ALA A 114 -14.10 -1.74 -8.49
N PRO A 115 -14.53 -2.95 -8.04
CA PRO A 115 -13.66 -4.13 -7.94
C PRO A 115 -12.94 -4.51 -9.25
N ASP A 116 -13.65 -4.45 -10.38
CA ASP A 116 -13.11 -4.76 -11.72
C ASP A 116 -12.08 -3.72 -12.20
N VAL A 117 -12.21 -2.49 -11.69
CA VAL A 117 -11.30 -1.39 -11.98
C VAL A 117 -10.03 -1.55 -11.13
N ILE A 118 -10.15 -1.66 -9.80
CA ILE A 118 -9.00 -1.68 -8.90
C ILE A 118 -8.13 -2.94 -9.06
N SER A 119 -8.75 -4.07 -9.43
CA SER A 119 -8.03 -5.33 -9.70
C SER A 119 -6.99 -5.19 -10.83
N LYS A 120 -7.24 -4.31 -11.80
CA LYS A 120 -6.29 -4.02 -12.90
C LYS A 120 -5.04 -3.27 -12.43
N LEU A 121 -5.04 -2.75 -11.20
CA LEU A 121 -3.90 -2.05 -10.59
C LEU A 121 -3.17 -2.92 -9.56
N PHE A 122 -3.31 -4.25 -9.69
CA PHE A 122 -2.66 -5.25 -8.81
C PHE A 122 -3.13 -5.18 -7.35
N ILE A 123 -4.36 -4.71 -7.10
CA ILE A 123 -4.97 -4.67 -5.77
C ILE A 123 -6.19 -5.61 -5.75
N THR A 124 -6.20 -6.56 -4.81
CA THR A 124 -7.35 -7.43 -4.57
C THR A 124 -8.43 -6.66 -3.78
N PRO A 125 -9.64 -6.44 -4.33
CA PRO A 125 -10.70 -5.72 -3.65
C PRO A 125 -11.40 -6.56 -2.57
N PHE A 126 -11.78 -5.90 -1.48
CA PHE A 126 -12.63 -6.43 -0.41
C PHE A 126 -13.74 -5.44 -0.08
N SER A 127 -14.93 -5.96 0.27
CA SER A 127 -16.10 -5.14 0.61
C SER A 127 -15.98 -4.42 1.94
N ASP A 128 -15.25 -5.01 2.90
CA ASP A 128 -15.12 -4.51 4.25
C ASP A 128 -13.81 -4.99 4.88
N LEU A 129 -13.39 -4.29 5.94
CA LEU A 129 -12.13 -4.55 6.61
C LEU A 129 -12.11 -5.88 7.37
N GLN A 130 -13.22 -6.30 7.97
CA GLN A 130 -13.27 -7.53 8.75
C GLN A 130 -13.02 -8.73 7.84
N THR A 131 -13.72 -8.80 6.71
CA THR A 131 -13.54 -9.85 5.69
C THR A 131 -12.10 -9.88 5.17
N ALA A 132 -11.50 -8.71 4.91
CA ALA A 132 -10.10 -8.64 4.47
C ALA A 132 -9.12 -9.15 5.53
N VAL A 133 -9.29 -8.78 6.80
CA VAL A 133 -8.40 -9.26 7.88
C VAL A 133 -8.57 -10.76 8.10
N ASP A 134 -9.80 -11.27 8.11
CA ASP A 134 -10.08 -12.69 8.32
C ASP A 134 -9.46 -13.54 7.20
N LYS A 135 -9.57 -13.10 5.95
CA LYS A 135 -8.94 -13.77 4.80
C LYS A 135 -7.42 -13.71 4.86
N ALA A 136 -6.85 -12.59 5.32
CA ALA A 136 -5.41 -12.47 5.47
C ALA A 136 -4.87 -13.42 6.56
N LEU A 137 -5.58 -13.56 7.67
CA LEU A 137 -5.25 -14.50 8.75
C LEU A 137 -5.45 -15.97 8.33
N GLU A 138 -6.44 -16.26 7.49
CA GLU A 138 -6.61 -17.59 6.89
C GLU A 138 -5.39 -17.95 6.03
N GLU A 139 -4.91 -17.01 5.20
CA GLU A 139 -3.75 -17.25 4.33
C GLU A 139 -2.42 -17.31 5.08
N LYS A 140 -2.20 -16.41 6.05
CA LYS A 140 -0.92 -16.31 6.80
C LYS A 140 -0.85 -17.23 8.03
N GLY A 141 -1.99 -17.76 8.46
CA GLY A 141 -2.14 -18.52 9.69
C GLY A 141 -2.50 -17.65 10.89
N ARG A 142 -3.20 -18.23 11.85
CA ARG A 142 -3.77 -17.52 13.02
C ARG A 142 -2.74 -16.85 13.94
N ASN A 143 -1.47 -17.22 13.84
CA ASN A 143 -0.37 -16.65 14.62
C ASN A 143 0.34 -15.49 13.88
N ALA A 144 -0.13 -15.12 12.69
CA ALA A 144 0.43 -14.02 11.92
C ALA A 144 0.28 -12.70 12.69
N SER A 145 1.35 -11.91 12.68
CA SER A 145 1.32 -10.57 13.27
C SER A 145 0.54 -9.60 12.39
N VAL A 146 -0.40 -8.86 13.01
CA VAL A 146 -1.21 -7.85 12.36
C VAL A 146 -0.87 -6.48 12.94
N LEU A 147 -0.49 -5.52 12.10
CA LEU A 147 -0.24 -4.14 12.50
C LEU A 147 -1.25 -3.20 11.86
N PHE A 148 -1.88 -2.36 12.67
CA PHE A 148 -2.73 -1.26 12.20
C PHE A 148 -1.94 0.05 12.16
N LEU A 149 -1.82 0.63 10.98
CA LEU A 149 -1.26 1.96 10.73
C LEU A 149 -2.43 2.93 10.53
N MET A 150 -2.91 3.52 11.63
CA MET A 150 -4.16 4.29 11.67
C MET A 150 -4.14 5.61 10.89
N ASP A 151 -2.96 6.15 10.59
CA ASP A 151 -2.74 7.37 9.81
C ASP A 151 -1.67 7.13 8.73
N GLY A 152 -1.86 6.08 7.92
CA GLY A 152 -0.87 5.58 6.97
C GLY A 152 -0.36 6.61 5.97
N GLY A 153 -1.14 7.64 5.62
CA GLY A 153 -0.69 8.73 4.76
C GLY A 153 0.37 9.65 5.38
N LEU A 154 0.47 9.70 6.72
CA LEU A 154 1.36 10.59 7.47
C LEU A 154 2.40 9.85 8.30
N THR A 155 2.04 8.69 8.85
CA THR A 155 2.93 7.94 9.74
C THR A 155 3.96 7.18 8.92
N VAL A 156 5.24 7.34 9.28
CA VAL A 156 6.38 6.63 8.69
C VAL A 156 6.88 5.57 9.68
N PRO A 157 6.60 4.28 9.46
CA PRO A 157 7.10 3.23 10.34
C PRO A 157 8.62 3.11 10.25
N LEU A 158 9.29 3.05 11.41
CA LEU A 158 10.74 2.87 11.52
C LEU A 158 11.06 1.63 12.34
N VAL A 159 11.54 0.58 11.69
CA VAL A 159 12.04 -0.61 12.41
C VAL A 159 13.37 -0.27 13.05
N ARG A 160 13.39 -0.16 14.38
CA ARG A 160 14.64 0.01 15.13
C ARG A 160 15.24 -1.37 15.34
N LYS A 161 16.44 -1.60 14.78
CA LYS A 161 17.25 -2.74 15.24
C LYS A 161 17.54 -2.52 16.73
N ALA A 162 17.29 -3.52 17.56
CA ALA A 162 17.74 -3.49 18.93
C ALA A 162 19.26 -3.22 18.91
N SER A 163 19.71 -2.23 19.67
CA SER A 163 21.13 -2.08 19.97
C SER A 163 21.56 -3.35 20.70
N THR A 164 22.33 -4.20 20.02
CA THR A 164 23.13 -5.26 20.64
C THR A 164 24.12 -4.67 21.62
#